data_AF-A0AAN8J2H5-F1
#
_entry.id   AF-A0AAN8J2H5-F1
#
_cell.length_a   1.000
_cell.length_b   1.000
_cell.length_c   1.000
_cell.angle_alpha   90.00
_cell.angle_beta   90.00
_cell.angle_gamma   90.00
#
_symmetry.space_group_name_H-M   'P 1'
#
loop_
_entity.id
_entity.type
_entity.pdbx_description
1 polymer ?
#
loop_
_entity_poly.entity_id
_entity_poly.type
_entity_poly.pdbx_seq_one_letter_code
_entity_poly.pdbx_strand_id
1 'polypeptide(L)'
;MLLYPLLGLALLFNLNEAEMCVDQWRTCGILQENGWCESDDRKNFILMTKNCKETCGFCRGIPLEAPPETEQELKMCQDRKSNCDIRQKMGWCNDESKSNFMKKYCKETCLFCAGMPK
;
A
#
# COMPACT_ATOMS: atom_id res chain seq x y z
N MET A 1 -47.71 37.98 2.46
CA MET A 1 -47.34 36.56 2.28
C MET A 1 -46.25 36.50 1.23
N LEU A 2 -45.00 36.30 1.61
CA LEU A 2 -44.02 35.55 0.81
C LEU A 2 -43.03 34.94 1.81
N LEU A 3 -43.12 33.61 1.94
CA LEU A 3 -42.35 32.74 2.83
C LEU A 3 -40.98 32.44 2.20
N TYR A 4 -39.90 32.55 2.97
CA TYR A 4 -38.71 31.72 2.79
C TYR A 4 -38.96 30.36 3.50
N PRO A 5 -38.26 29.23 3.20
CA PRO A 5 -37.13 29.02 2.29
C PRO A 5 -37.27 27.78 1.36
N LEU A 6 -36.55 27.74 0.23
CA LEU A 6 -36.23 26.49 -0.47
C LEU A 6 -34.73 26.21 -0.33
N LEU A 7 -34.33 25.98 0.93
CA LEU A 7 -33.19 25.13 1.27
C LEU A 7 -33.73 23.70 1.28
N GLY A 8 -33.52 22.95 0.20
CA GLY A 8 -33.87 21.53 0.15
C GLY A 8 -34.18 21.07 -1.28
N LEU A 9 -33.58 19.93 -1.66
CA LEU A 9 -33.53 19.28 -2.99
C LEU A 9 -32.28 19.71 -3.78
N ALA A 10 -31.17 18.98 -3.83
CA ALA A 10 -30.96 17.58 -3.52
C ALA A 10 -29.48 17.34 -3.14
N LEU A 11 -29.28 16.81 -1.94
CA LEU A 11 -28.14 15.98 -1.58
C LEU A 11 -28.20 14.69 -2.40
N LEU A 12 -27.78 14.68 -3.68
CA LEU A 12 -27.67 13.44 -4.44
C LEU A 12 -26.56 13.50 -5.50
N PHE A 13 -25.33 13.74 -5.08
CA PHE A 13 -24.18 13.00 -5.61
C PHE A 13 -23.19 12.74 -4.47
N ASN A 14 -23.67 12.07 -3.42
CA ASN A 14 -22.81 11.17 -2.66
C ASN A 14 -22.60 9.91 -3.51
N LEU A 15 -21.85 10.05 -4.60
CA LEU A 15 -21.23 8.88 -5.22
C LEU A 15 -19.92 8.70 -4.50
N ASN A 16 -19.99 7.86 -3.48
CA ASN A 16 -18.92 6.97 -3.06
C ASN A 16 -17.86 6.83 -4.16
N GLU A 17 -16.74 7.57 -4.06
CA GLU A 17 -15.53 7.40 -4.86
C GLU A 17 -14.85 6.09 -4.43
N ALA A 18 -15.59 4.98 -4.51
CA ALA A 18 -14.97 3.73 -4.86
C ALA A 18 -14.43 3.95 -6.28
N GLU A 19 -13.18 4.40 -6.37
CA GLU A 19 -12.42 4.53 -7.61
C GLU A 19 -12.73 3.29 -8.45
N MET A 20 -13.53 3.46 -9.52
CA MET A 20 -14.03 2.33 -10.28
C MET A 20 -12.82 1.50 -10.72
N CYS A 21 -12.80 0.23 -10.31
CA CYS A 21 -11.87 -0.76 -10.80
C CYS A 21 -12.20 -1.00 -12.27
N VAL A 22 -11.63 -0.17 -13.14
CA VAL A 22 -11.77 -0.28 -14.58
C VAL A 22 -10.43 0.03 -15.20
N ASP A 23 -10.16 -0.63 -16.32
CA ASP A 23 -8.98 -0.33 -17.12
C ASP A 23 -9.09 1.03 -17.79
N GLN A 24 -7.96 1.75 -17.83
CA GLN A 24 -7.82 3.01 -18.54
C GLN A 24 -7.36 2.79 -19.98
N TRP A 25 -6.62 1.71 -20.24
CA TRP A 25 -6.09 1.42 -21.58
C TRP A 25 -6.87 0.32 -22.27
N ARG A 26 -7.20 0.54 -23.55
CA ARG A 26 -7.88 -0.46 -24.38
C ARG A 26 -7.00 -1.65 -24.75
N THR A 27 -5.69 -1.52 -24.57
CA THR A 27 -4.68 -2.53 -24.92
C THR A 27 -4.36 -3.49 -23.77
N CYS A 28 -5.07 -3.42 -22.64
CA CYS A 28 -4.73 -4.21 -21.45
C CYS A 28 -4.76 -5.73 -21.71
N GLY A 29 -5.71 -6.25 -22.50
CA GLY A 29 -5.72 -7.67 -22.87
C GLY A 29 -4.45 -8.10 -23.62
N ILE A 30 -4.01 -7.29 -24.59
CA ILE A 30 -2.76 -7.55 -25.34
C ILE A 30 -1.55 -7.47 -24.40
N LEU A 31 -1.53 -6.51 -23.47
CA LEU A 31 -0.43 -6.34 -22.52
C LEU A 31 -0.36 -7.50 -21.52
N GLN A 32 -1.51 -8.00 -21.05
CA GLN A 32 -1.59 -9.21 -20.21
C GLN A 32 -1.07 -10.43 -20.96
N GLU A 33 -1.53 -10.67 -22.20
CA GLU A 33 -1.04 -11.79 -23.03
C GLU A 33 0.48 -11.73 -23.26
N ASN A 34 1.05 -10.53 -23.29
CA ASN A 34 2.50 -10.30 -23.41
C ASN A 34 3.25 -10.29 -22.07
N GLY A 35 2.61 -10.67 -20.96
CA GLY A 35 3.24 -10.81 -19.64
C GLY A 35 3.55 -9.51 -18.90
N TRP A 36 2.87 -8.41 -19.24
CA TRP A 36 3.13 -7.12 -18.60
C TRP A 36 2.64 -7.05 -17.15
N CYS A 37 1.62 -7.84 -16.79
CA CYS A 37 1.09 -7.89 -15.42
C CYS A 37 2.10 -8.50 -14.43
N GLU A 38 2.97 -9.38 -14.92
CA GLU A 38 3.99 -10.12 -14.15
C GLU A 38 5.40 -9.52 -14.29
N SER A 39 5.55 -8.39 -14.99
CA SER A 39 6.84 -7.76 -15.22
C SER A 39 7.52 -7.33 -13.90
N ASP A 40 8.72 -7.84 -13.65
CA ASP A 40 9.57 -7.44 -12.51
C ASP A 40 10.10 -5.99 -12.62
N ASP A 41 10.00 -5.36 -13.79
CA ASP A 41 10.31 -3.93 -13.94
C ASP A 41 9.32 -3.06 -13.17
N ARG A 42 9.84 -2.27 -12.24
CA ARG A 42 9.04 -1.38 -11.37
C ARG A 42 8.20 -0.37 -12.14
N LYS A 43 8.67 0.14 -13.28
CA LYS A 43 7.91 1.13 -14.06
C LYS A 43 6.72 0.45 -14.73
N ASN A 44 6.93 -0.73 -15.31
CA ASN A 44 5.87 -1.54 -15.91
C ASN A 44 4.81 -1.92 -14.86
N PHE A 45 5.23 -2.38 -13.69
CA PHE A 45 4.31 -2.68 -12.59
C PHE A 45 3.42 -1.48 -12.22
N ILE A 46 4.01 -0.28 -12.10
CA ILE A 46 3.26 0.96 -11.82
C ILE A 46 2.30 1.30 -12.96
N LEU A 47 2.74 1.17 -14.22
CA LEU A 47 1.90 1.44 -15.38
C LEU A 47 0.70 0.49 -15.44
N MET A 48 0.91 -0.81 -15.20
CA MET A 48 -0.15 -1.81 -15.23
C MET A 48 -1.11 -1.68 -14.04
N THR A 49 -0.60 -1.38 -12.84
CA THR A 49 -1.43 -1.11 -11.65
C THR A 49 -2.34 0.11 -11.84
N LYS A 50 -1.90 1.12 -12.60
CA LYS A 50 -2.70 2.31 -12.86
C LYS A 50 -3.73 2.12 -13.98
N ASN A 51 -3.29 1.53 -15.10
CA ASN A 51 -4.04 1.57 -16.35
C ASN A 51 -4.72 0.24 -16.71
N CYS A 52 -4.27 -0.88 -16.15
CA CYS A 52 -4.74 -2.23 -16.47
C CYS A 52 -5.13 -3.01 -15.20
N LYS A 53 -5.67 -2.30 -14.20
CA LYS A 53 -5.96 -2.84 -12.87
C LYS A 53 -7.02 -3.93 -12.85
N GLU A 54 -8.00 -3.87 -13.73
CA GLU A 54 -9.03 -4.90 -13.85
C GLU A 54 -8.44 -6.12 -14.56
N THR A 55 -7.90 -5.93 -15.78
CA THR A 55 -7.32 -7.03 -16.58
C THR A 55 -6.19 -7.76 -15.84
N CYS A 56 -5.28 -7.03 -15.17
CA CYS A 56 -4.19 -7.64 -14.40
C CYS A 56 -4.62 -8.12 -13.00
N GLY A 57 -5.89 -7.97 -12.61
CA GLY A 57 -6.40 -8.43 -11.32
C GLY A 57 -5.87 -7.64 -10.10
N PHE A 58 -5.37 -6.42 -10.30
CA PHE A 58 -4.85 -5.55 -9.24
C PHE A 58 -5.94 -4.87 -8.40
N CYS A 59 -7.20 -5.04 -8.78
CA CYS A 59 -8.33 -4.45 -8.07
C CYS A 59 -8.63 -5.03 -6.67
N ARG A 60 -7.74 -5.83 -6.10
CA ARG A 60 -7.81 -6.17 -4.66
C ARG A 60 -7.20 -5.02 -3.85
N GLY A 61 -7.98 -3.96 -3.63
CA GLY A 61 -7.40 -2.74 -3.07
C GLY A 61 -8.30 -1.57 -2.72
N ILE A 62 -9.63 -1.70 -2.72
CA ILE A 62 -10.42 -0.80 -1.86
C ILE A 62 -10.99 -1.63 -0.72
N PRO A 63 -10.26 -1.78 0.40
CA PRO A 63 -10.94 -1.93 1.67
C PRO A 63 -11.72 -0.62 1.86
N LEU A 64 -13.05 -0.66 1.68
CA LEU A 64 -13.90 0.43 2.17
C LEU A 64 -13.86 0.51 3.71
N GLU A 65 -13.26 -0.47 4.36
CA GLU A 65 -12.87 -0.46 5.76
C GLU A 65 -11.50 -1.12 5.83
N ALA A 66 -10.49 -0.43 6.37
CA ALA A 66 -9.19 -1.04 6.66
C ALA A 66 -9.42 -2.37 7.42
N PRO A 67 -8.76 -3.48 7.05
CA PRO A 67 -8.87 -4.71 7.83
C PRO A 67 -8.46 -4.38 9.27
N PRO A 68 -9.14 -4.92 10.30
CA PRO A 68 -8.65 -4.78 11.65
C PRO A 68 -7.22 -5.30 11.66
N GLU A 69 -6.33 -4.42 12.11
CA GLU A 69 -4.93 -4.65 12.34
C GLU A 69 -4.78 -5.73 13.42
N THR A 70 -5.00 -6.98 13.07
CA THR A 70 -4.91 -8.10 14.01
C THR A 70 -4.34 -9.33 13.31
N GLU A 71 -3.31 -9.88 13.96
CA GLU A 71 -2.57 -11.12 13.66
C GLU A 71 -1.34 -11.00 12.75
N GLN A 72 -1.30 -10.12 11.75
CA GLN A 72 -0.05 -9.90 11.00
C GLN A 72 0.97 -9.05 11.78
N GLU A 73 0.50 -8.18 12.69
CA GLU A 73 1.32 -7.39 13.61
C GLU A 73 2.08 -8.24 14.63
N LEU A 74 1.53 -9.40 15.01
CA LEU A 74 2.14 -10.26 16.03
C LEU A 74 3.45 -10.92 15.55
N LYS A 75 3.72 -10.93 14.24
CA LYS A 75 5.02 -11.36 13.66
C LYS A 75 5.91 -10.19 13.19
N MET A 76 5.55 -8.94 13.52
CA MET A 76 6.19 -7.76 12.90
C MET A 76 7.55 -7.36 13.46
N CYS A 77 7.90 -7.82 14.67
CA CYS A 77 9.19 -7.50 15.28
C CYS A 77 10.19 -8.65 15.18
N GLN A 78 10.62 -8.96 13.96
CA GLN A 78 11.76 -9.84 13.73
C GLN A 78 12.65 -9.26 12.65
N ASP A 79 13.93 -9.57 12.72
CA ASP A 79 14.86 -9.23 11.65
C ASP A 79 14.55 -10.05 10.39
N ARG A 80 14.56 -9.36 9.25
CA ARG A 80 14.21 -9.92 7.93
C ARG A 80 15.41 -10.04 7.00
N LYS A 81 16.61 -9.70 7.48
CA LYS A 81 17.88 -9.81 6.75
C LYS A 81 18.98 -10.32 7.67
N SER A 82 19.95 -11.01 7.08
CA SER A 82 21.20 -11.36 7.75
C SER A 82 22.09 -10.13 7.99
N ASN A 83 23.05 -10.28 8.91
CA ASN A 83 24.06 -9.29 9.28
C ASN A 83 23.50 -8.03 9.98
N CYS A 84 22.31 -8.11 10.58
CA CYS A 84 21.76 -7.01 11.38
C CYS A 84 22.64 -6.71 12.60
N ASP A 85 23.22 -7.74 13.22
CA ASP A 85 24.20 -7.65 14.32
C ASP A 85 25.48 -6.90 13.92
N ILE A 86 26.01 -7.18 12.72
CA ILE A 86 27.20 -6.48 12.19
C ILE A 86 26.86 -5.01 11.93
N ARG A 87 25.71 -4.75 11.30
CA ARG A 87 25.25 -3.38 10.99
C ARG A 87 24.95 -2.57 12.24
N GLN A 88 24.41 -3.20 13.29
CA GLN A 88 24.24 -2.59 14.60
C GLN A 88 25.57 -2.17 15.19
N LYS A 89 26.58 -3.06 15.18
CA LYS A 89 27.95 -2.75 15.63
C LYS A 89 28.60 -1.63 14.80
N MET A 90 28.21 -1.47 13.54
CA MET A 90 28.63 -0.34 12.68
C MET A 90 27.85 0.95 12.93
N GLY A 91 26.90 0.99 13.87
CA GLY A 91 26.14 2.18 14.24
C GLY A 91 24.93 2.49 13.35
N TRP A 92 24.53 1.59 12.46
CA TRP A 92 23.49 1.88 11.44
C TRP A 92 22.10 2.12 12.03
N CYS A 93 21.83 1.67 13.26
CA CYS A 93 20.57 1.94 13.94
C CYS A 93 20.37 3.45 14.19
N ASN A 94 21.47 4.20 14.37
CA ASN A 94 21.45 5.63 14.71
C ASN A 94 21.86 6.52 13.53
N ASP A 95 22.26 5.94 12.41
CA ASP A 95 22.61 6.66 11.18
C ASP A 95 21.32 7.00 10.40
N GLU A 96 21.02 8.28 10.20
CA GLU A 96 19.83 8.75 9.50
C GLU A 96 19.71 8.17 8.07
N SER A 97 20.85 8.03 7.37
CA SER A 97 20.90 7.51 6.01
C SER A 97 20.60 6.01 5.93
N LYS A 98 20.80 5.29 7.05
CA LYS A 98 20.57 3.83 7.16
C LYS A 98 19.32 3.48 7.98
N SER A 99 18.78 4.44 8.73
CA SER A 99 17.66 4.24 9.66
C SER A 99 16.44 3.64 8.97
N ASN A 100 16.11 4.07 7.75
CA ASN A 100 14.99 3.50 6.98
C ASN A 100 15.19 2.02 6.63
N PHE A 101 16.42 1.64 6.28
CA PHE A 101 16.77 0.25 6.03
C PHE A 101 16.67 -0.57 7.32
N MET A 102 17.24 -0.06 8.41
CA MET A 102 17.25 -0.76 9.70
C MET A 102 15.83 -0.91 10.28
N LYS A 103 14.98 0.13 10.19
CA LYS A 103 13.55 0.10 10.58
C LYS A 103 12.71 -0.88 9.76
N LYS A 104 13.14 -1.22 8.56
CA LYS A 104 12.43 -2.18 7.70
C LYS A 104 12.89 -3.61 7.92
N TYR A 105 14.19 -3.84 8.09
CA TYR A 105 14.79 -5.17 8.01
C TYR A 105 15.51 -5.64 9.28
N CYS A 106 15.89 -4.75 10.20
CA CYS A 106 16.68 -5.06 11.40
C CYS A 106 16.00 -4.50 12.66
N LYS A 107 14.68 -4.67 12.76
CA LYS A 107 13.84 -4.00 13.76
C LYS A 107 14.06 -4.53 15.16
N GLU A 108 14.32 -5.83 15.26
CA GLU A 108 14.57 -6.50 16.53
C GLU A 108 15.97 -6.14 17.02
N THR A 109 16.99 -6.28 16.17
CA THR A 109 18.37 -5.91 16.52
C THR A 109 18.49 -4.42 16.89
N CYS A 110 17.81 -3.52 16.19
CA CYS A 110 17.83 -2.09 16.54
C CYS A 110 16.80 -1.68 17.60
N LEU A 111 16.07 -2.63 18.20
CA LEU A 111 15.06 -2.38 19.24
C LEU A 111 13.96 -1.38 18.82
N PHE A 112 13.66 -1.29 17.52
CA PHE A 112 12.64 -0.37 16.99
C PHE A 112 11.21 -0.78 17.33
N CYS A 113 11.01 -1.98 17.86
CA CYS A 113 9.72 -2.44 18.36
C CYS A 113 9.70 -2.62 19.89
N ALA A 114 10.57 -1.91 20.61
CA ALA A 114 10.47 -1.81 22.06
C ALA A 114 9.06 -1.33 22.45
N GLY A 115 8.32 -2.18 23.17
CA GLY A 115 6.93 -1.90 23.61
C GLY A 115 5.85 -2.71 22.87
N MET A 116 6.18 -3.49 21.85
CA MET A 116 5.21 -4.40 21.22
C MET A 116 5.11 -5.74 21.98
N PRO A 117 3.92 -6.36 22.08
CA PRO A 117 3.78 -7.70 22.62
C PRO A 117 4.58 -8.70 21.75
N LYS A 118 5.31 -9.60 22.40
CA LYS A 118 6.10 -10.67 21.76
C LYS A 118 5.23 -11.86 21.39
#